data_AF-A0A2S3HEF5-F1
#
_entry.id   AF-A0A2S3HEF5-F1
#
_cell.length_a   1.000
_cell.length_b   1.000
_cell.length_c   1.000
_cell.angle_alpha   90.00
_cell.angle_beta   90.00
_cell.angle_gamma   90.00
#
_symmetry.space_group_name_H-M   'P 1'
#
loop_
_entity.id
_entity.type
_entity.pdbx_description
1 polymer ?
#
loop_
_entity_poly.entity_id
_entity_poly.type
_entity_poly.pdbx_seq_one_letter_code
_entity_poly.pdbx_strand_id
1 'polypeptide(L)'
;MGSSPLAAAGTALEDLPEDALLCILALLAPPDAAAAACACRRLAAAASSPALPLALALRLGLPASPARPVLPAPPSPAAARRLLRSLHRLRRLLGLWRRLPSSGSASPQPHPPAPSLAAFEWAPARAALAASLLAPSARGGVARSPFVTLSIADSGDTVAELGDVPVCVNFVGNNHIVVEPAAAGEDDEIEVVSGSPPEEMYAHFANRRSPGSGRRRRGKHGRRGGLMEAEHFVRIADAEPTRARPLQGLWKGICEDRTLEFYLIAYDDIGGVTCRRFSDPRGQNSGYSPVFWTTDTTFLEPPFSEQELDNYSSRYHIQGVTSNHADAENRVISRILCINSSHDVVDPQLSTPLDDARSVEGRIWLYEDGTFGFGFVGTNSVIDLRHVSSAGCVLDT
;
A
#
# COMPACT_ATOMS: atom_id res chain seq x y z
N MET A 1 -7.26 38.86 -49.11
CA MET A 1 -6.41 38.53 -47.94
C MET A 1 -7.11 37.43 -47.16
N GLY A 2 -6.85 36.17 -47.52
CA GLY A 2 -7.39 35.02 -46.79
C GLY A 2 -6.27 34.46 -45.93
N SER A 3 -6.33 34.72 -44.64
CA SER A 3 -5.47 34.10 -43.64
C SER A 3 -5.81 32.61 -43.54
N SER A 4 -4.92 31.75 -44.06
CA SER A 4 -4.92 30.33 -43.71
C SER A 4 -4.70 30.18 -42.21
N PRO A 5 -5.48 29.33 -41.51
CA PRO A 5 -5.12 28.94 -40.16
C PRO A 5 -3.84 28.11 -40.24
N LEU A 6 -2.82 28.54 -39.51
CA LEU A 6 -1.61 27.77 -39.29
C LEU A 6 -2.06 26.46 -38.61
N ALA A 7 -2.05 25.35 -39.34
CA ALA A 7 -2.27 24.04 -38.76
C ALA A 7 -1.20 23.86 -37.67
N ALA A 8 -1.62 23.73 -36.41
CA ALA A 8 -0.74 23.25 -35.37
C ALA A 8 -0.19 21.92 -35.88
N ALA A 9 1.12 21.87 -36.16
CA ALA A 9 1.80 20.65 -36.57
C ALA A 9 1.70 19.67 -35.39
N GLY A 10 0.67 18.83 -35.40
CA GLY A 10 0.54 17.74 -34.45
C GLY A 10 1.66 16.76 -34.74
N THR A 11 2.66 16.70 -33.87
CA THR A 11 3.67 15.64 -33.91
C THR A 11 2.95 14.32 -33.65
N ALA A 12 2.98 13.39 -34.61
CA ALA A 12 2.40 12.09 -34.38
C ALA A 12 3.24 11.35 -33.33
N LEU A 13 2.61 10.47 -32.54
CA LEU A 13 3.33 9.65 -31.55
C LEU A 13 4.47 8.85 -32.18
N GLU A 14 4.28 8.45 -33.44
CA GLU A 14 5.26 7.75 -34.26
C GLU A 14 6.37 8.62 -34.82
N ASP A 15 6.37 9.94 -34.60
CA ASP A 15 7.47 10.84 -34.99
C ASP A 15 8.44 11.10 -33.83
N LEU A 16 8.08 10.69 -32.61
CA LEU A 16 8.91 10.89 -31.43
C LEU A 16 10.23 10.11 -31.51
N PRO A 17 11.32 10.59 -30.88
CA PRO A 17 12.57 9.85 -30.81
C PRO A 17 12.43 8.58 -29.94
N GLU A 18 13.34 7.62 -30.10
CA GLU A 18 13.24 6.30 -29.45
C GLU A 18 13.25 6.39 -27.92
N ASP A 19 14.09 7.26 -27.35
CA ASP A 19 14.15 7.55 -25.92
C ASP A 19 12.78 8.02 -25.37
N ALA A 20 12.08 8.90 -26.08
CA ALA A 20 10.74 9.33 -25.72
C ALA A 20 9.73 8.17 -25.77
N LEU A 21 9.82 7.28 -26.77
CA LEU A 21 8.96 6.09 -26.85
C LEU A 21 9.24 5.11 -25.70
N LEU A 22 10.50 4.87 -25.34
CA LEU A 22 10.88 4.04 -24.20
C LEU A 22 10.39 4.65 -22.88
N CYS A 23 10.49 5.97 -22.75
CA CYS A 23 9.89 6.70 -21.65
C CYS A 23 8.37 6.54 -21.65
N ILE A 24 7.65 6.62 -22.75
CA ILE A 24 6.19 6.40 -22.71
C ILE A 24 5.88 4.96 -22.29
N LEU A 25 6.52 3.97 -22.93
CA LEU A 25 6.26 2.55 -22.69
C LEU A 25 6.53 2.12 -21.24
N ALA A 26 7.62 2.58 -20.62
CA ALA A 26 7.89 2.19 -19.24
C ALA A 26 7.02 2.93 -18.20
N LEU A 27 6.14 3.86 -18.58
CA LEU A 27 5.08 4.37 -17.69
C LEU A 27 3.91 3.40 -17.58
N LEU A 28 3.64 2.68 -18.67
CA LEU A 28 2.49 1.80 -18.83
C LEU A 28 2.61 0.54 -17.97
N ALA A 29 1.46 -0.02 -17.62
CA ALA A 29 1.41 -1.37 -17.09
C ALA A 29 1.77 -2.37 -18.21
N PRO A 30 2.27 -3.58 -17.87
CA PRO A 30 2.59 -4.60 -18.87
C PRO A 30 1.51 -4.86 -19.93
N PRO A 31 0.21 -5.00 -19.60
CA PRO A 31 -0.82 -5.22 -20.62
C PRO A 31 -1.00 -4.00 -21.54
N ASP A 32 -0.93 -2.78 -21.01
CA ASP A 32 -1.07 -1.55 -21.78
C ASP A 32 0.13 -1.34 -22.70
N ALA A 33 1.35 -1.68 -22.24
CA ALA A 33 2.56 -1.66 -23.05
C ALA A 33 2.47 -2.67 -24.21
N ALA A 34 1.90 -3.86 -23.96
CA ALA A 34 1.66 -4.85 -25.00
C ALA A 34 0.61 -4.37 -26.01
N ALA A 35 -0.47 -3.74 -25.55
CA ALA A 35 -1.48 -3.14 -26.43
C ALA A 35 -0.87 -2.01 -27.29
N ALA A 36 -0.04 -1.15 -26.69
CA ALA A 36 0.69 -0.10 -27.40
C ALA A 36 1.65 -0.66 -28.45
N ALA A 37 2.35 -1.76 -28.14
CA ALA A 37 3.20 -2.45 -29.09
C ALA A 37 2.42 -2.99 -30.31
N CYS A 38 1.17 -3.43 -30.13
CA CYS A 38 0.31 -3.87 -31.23
C CYS A 38 -0.19 -2.70 -32.10
N ALA A 39 -0.19 -1.47 -31.60
CA ALA A 39 -0.76 -0.32 -32.31
C ALA A 39 0.12 0.20 -33.45
N CYS A 40 1.45 0.15 -33.33
CA CYS A 40 2.35 0.53 -34.41
C CYS A 40 3.73 -0.16 -34.36
N ARG A 41 4.38 -0.26 -35.52
CA ARG A 41 5.70 -0.92 -35.66
C ARG A 41 6.80 -0.26 -34.84
N ARG A 42 6.77 1.08 -34.70
CA ARG A 42 7.77 1.81 -33.91
C ARG A 42 7.64 1.51 -32.41
N LEU A 43 6.41 1.45 -31.88
CA LEU A 43 6.16 1.02 -30.49
C LEU A 43 6.51 -0.45 -30.29
N ALA A 44 6.22 -1.32 -31.26
CA ALA A 44 6.66 -2.72 -31.19
C ALA A 44 8.19 -2.87 -31.09
N ALA A 45 8.93 -2.08 -31.88
CA ALA A 45 10.39 -2.06 -31.84
C ALA A 45 10.91 -1.53 -30.49
N ALA A 46 10.37 -0.42 -29.99
CA ALA A 46 10.73 0.15 -28.70
C ALA A 46 10.37 -0.80 -27.53
N ALA A 47 9.22 -1.49 -27.58
CA ALA A 47 8.80 -2.47 -26.59
C ALA A 47 9.72 -3.70 -26.52
N SER A 48 10.37 -4.02 -27.63
CA SER A 48 11.33 -5.12 -27.74
C SER A 48 12.77 -4.68 -27.45
N SER A 49 13.01 -3.39 -27.26
CA SER A 49 14.34 -2.83 -27.06
C SER A 49 14.95 -3.28 -25.73
N PRO A 50 16.21 -3.74 -25.71
CA PRO A 50 16.91 -4.07 -24.46
C PRO A 50 17.17 -2.85 -23.57
N ALA A 51 16.93 -1.63 -24.08
CA ALA A 51 17.02 -0.39 -23.32
C ALA A 51 15.76 -0.08 -22.49
N LEU A 52 14.61 -0.71 -22.78
CA LEU A 52 13.36 -0.46 -22.05
C LEU A 52 13.45 -0.75 -20.53
N PRO A 53 14.10 -1.84 -20.06
CA PRO A 53 14.31 -2.06 -18.64
C PRO A 53 15.13 -0.93 -17.98
N LEU A 54 16.14 -0.40 -18.67
CA LEU A 54 16.94 0.70 -18.17
C LEU A 54 16.11 1.98 -18.04
N ALA A 55 15.27 2.29 -19.03
CA ALA A 55 14.35 3.42 -18.99
C ALA A 55 13.37 3.33 -17.79
N LEU A 56 12.87 2.12 -17.50
CA LEU A 56 12.06 1.89 -16.29
C LEU A 56 12.87 2.05 -15.02
N ALA A 57 14.07 1.51 -14.96
CA ALA A 57 14.94 1.56 -13.78
C ALA A 57 15.32 2.98 -13.38
N LEU A 58 15.72 3.80 -14.35
CA LEU A 58 16.03 5.22 -14.16
C LEU A 58 14.84 5.96 -13.54
N ARG A 59 13.63 5.65 -14.01
CA ARG A 59 12.41 6.23 -13.45
C ARG A 59 12.07 5.79 -12.04
N LEU A 60 12.46 4.58 -11.69
CA LEU A 60 12.32 4.06 -10.33
C LEU A 60 13.35 4.68 -9.37
N GLY A 61 14.24 5.55 -9.85
CA GLY A 61 15.28 6.18 -9.04
C GLY A 61 16.45 5.25 -8.74
N LEU A 62 16.60 4.14 -9.47
CA LEU A 62 17.77 3.28 -9.36
C LEU A 62 19.00 4.02 -9.88
N PRO A 63 20.10 4.11 -9.11
CA PRO A 63 21.26 4.89 -9.52
C PRO A 63 21.90 4.30 -10.78
N ALA A 64 21.98 5.08 -11.85
CA ALA A 64 22.79 4.75 -13.01
C ALA A 64 24.23 5.21 -12.77
N SER A 65 25.00 4.44 -12.00
CA SER A 65 26.44 4.73 -11.87
C SER A 65 27.20 4.09 -13.04
N PRO A 66 27.99 4.86 -13.81
CA PRO A 66 28.83 4.30 -14.88
C PRO A 66 29.97 3.41 -14.35
N ALA A 67 30.34 3.53 -13.07
CA ALA A 67 31.40 2.73 -12.45
C ALA A 67 30.93 1.36 -11.92
N ARG A 68 29.62 1.18 -11.73
CA ARG A 68 29.01 -0.09 -11.29
C ARG A 68 27.56 -0.12 -11.81
N PRO A 69 27.28 -0.78 -12.94
CA PRO A 69 25.91 -0.92 -13.41
C PRO A 69 25.10 -1.64 -12.33
N VAL A 70 24.09 -0.95 -11.80
CA VAL A 70 23.22 -1.43 -10.73
C VAL A 70 22.33 -2.57 -11.19
N LEU A 71 22.05 -2.64 -12.49
CA LEU A 71 21.32 -3.74 -13.10
C LEU A 71 22.27 -4.54 -13.99
N PRO A 72 22.18 -5.88 -13.96
CA PRO A 72 22.94 -6.72 -14.87
C PRO A 72 22.59 -6.34 -16.32
N ALA A 73 23.60 -6.10 -17.14
CA ALA A 73 23.40 -5.90 -18.57
C ALA A 73 22.76 -7.19 -19.14
N PRO A 74 21.56 -7.11 -19.74
CA PRO A 74 20.85 -8.33 -20.12
C PRO A 74 21.61 -9.05 -21.24
N PRO A 75 22.06 -10.31 -21.04
CA PRO A 75 22.84 -11.06 -22.04
C PRO A 75 22.02 -11.52 -23.24
N SER A 76 20.69 -11.40 -23.18
CA SER A 76 19.78 -11.80 -24.25
C SER A 76 18.46 -11.01 -24.19
N PRO A 77 17.68 -10.95 -25.29
CA PRO A 77 16.33 -10.39 -25.26
C PRO A 77 15.41 -11.08 -24.24
N ALA A 78 15.60 -12.38 -23.99
CA ALA A 78 14.87 -13.11 -22.96
C ALA A 78 15.21 -12.62 -21.54
N ALA A 79 16.50 -12.34 -21.28
CA ALA A 79 16.95 -11.76 -20.03
C ALA A 79 16.42 -10.33 -19.84
N ALA A 80 16.40 -9.51 -20.90
CA ALA A 80 15.80 -8.17 -20.86
C ALA A 80 14.30 -8.23 -20.51
N ARG A 81 13.55 -9.19 -21.04
CA ARG A 81 12.15 -9.42 -20.67
C ARG A 81 11.97 -9.90 -19.23
N ARG A 82 12.85 -10.75 -18.70
CA ARG A 82 12.84 -11.12 -17.27
C ARG A 82 13.07 -9.91 -16.38
N LEU A 83 14.12 -9.13 -16.69
CA LEU A 83 14.45 -7.90 -15.99
C LEU A 83 13.28 -6.90 -15.96
N LEU A 84 12.64 -6.68 -17.12
CA LEU A 84 11.48 -5.79 -17.21
C LEU A 84 10.32 -6.27 -16.32
N ARG A 85 10.01 -7.58 -16.31
CA ARG A 85 8.98 -8.15 -15.44
C ARG A 85 9.32 -7.97 -13.97
N SER A 86 10.57 -8.21 -13.60
CA SER A 86 11.09 -8.01 -12.24
C SER A 86 10.96 -6.55 -11.79
N LEU A 87 11.36 -5.60 -12.63
CA LEU A 87 11.22 -4.17 -12.34
C LEU A 87 9.75 -3.73 -12.20
N HIS A 88 8.85 -4.24 -13.05
CA HIS A 88 7.42 -3.99 -12.89
C HIS A 88 6.86 -4.62 -11.60
N ARG A 89 7.32 -5.81 -11.23
CA ARG A 89 6.96 -6.45 -9.96
C ARG A 89 7.39 -5.60 -8.77
N LEU A 90 8.62 -5.09 -8.76
CA LEU A 90 9.12 -4.20 -7.70
C LEU A 90 8.38 -2.86 -7.69
N ARG A 91 8.10 -2.27 -8.85
CA ARG A 91 7.27 -1.05 -8.96
C ARG A 91 5.89 -1.23 -8.31
N ARG A 92 5.28 -2.40 -8.47
CA ARG A 92 3.98 -2.71 -7.86
C ARG A 92 4.04 -2.84 -6.33
N LEU A 93 5.19 -3.19 -5.76
CA LEU A 93 5.37 -3.26 -4.32
C LEU A 93 5.53 -1.90 -3.66
N LEU A 94 5.89 -0.84 -4.40
CA LEU A 94 6.13 0.47 -3.81
C LEU A 94 4.90 1.05 -3.08
N GLY A 95 5.18 1.65 -1.94
CA GLY A 95 4.22 2.37 -1.12
C GLY A 95 3.91 1.68 0.20
N LEU A 96 2.75 2.00 0.75
CA LEU A 96 2.32 1.58 2.08
C LEU A 96 1.40 0.36 2.02
N TRP A 97 1.63 -0.55 2.97
CA TRP A 97 0.95 -1.82 3.08
C TRP A 97 0.52 -2.05 4.52
N ARG A 98 -0.63 -2.68 4.66
CA ARG A 98 -1.21 -3.05 5.94
C ARG A 98 -1.10 -4.55 6.14
N ARG A 99 -0.52 -4.96 7.27
CA ARG A 99 -0.51 -6.36 7.71
C ARG A 99 -1.92 -6.79 8.14
N LEU A 100 -2.35 -7.96 7.68
CA LEU A 100 -3.58 -8.60 8.17
C LEU A 100 -3.27 -9.42 9.43
N PRO A 101 -4.22 -9.52 10.38
CA PRO A 101 -4.06 -10.38 11.53
C PRO A 101 -3.93 -11.84 11.09
N SER A 102 -2.92 -12.55 11.60
CA SER A 102 -2.77 -13.98 11.37
C SER A 102 -3.90 -14.71 12.11
N SER A 103 -4.74 -15.47 11.39
CA SER A 103 -5.87 -16.23 11.98
C SER A 103 -5.44 -17.31 13.00
N GLY A 104 -4.14 -17.50 13.26
CA GLY A 104 -3.61 -18.54 14.14
C GLY A 104 -3.33 -18.15 15.59
N SER A 105 -3.34 -16.86 15.96
CA SER A 105 -2.91 -16.42 17.31
C SER A 105 -4.04 -15.78 18.11
N ALA A 106 -4.99 -16.60 18.58
CA ALA A 106 -5.94 -16.23 19.64
C ALA A 106 -5.30 -16.29 21.06
N SER A 107 -3.97 -16.38 21.15
CA SER A 107 -3.24 -16.37 22.42
C SER A 107 -2.80 -14.94 22.75
N PRO A 108 -3.11 -14.42 23.95
CA PRO A 108 -2.51 -13.18 24.44
C PRO A 108 -1.02 -13.42 24.66
N GLN A 109 -0.21 -13.10 23.65
CA GLN A 109 1.24 -13.10 23.77
C GLN A 109 1.68 -11.87 24.57
N PRO A 110 2.64 -12.00 25.52
CA PRO A 110 3.13 -10.89 26.34
C PRO A 110 4.13 -9.97 25.61
N HIS A 111 4.33 -10.16 24.31
CA HIS A 111 5.23 -9.33 23.49
C HIS A 111 4.50 -8.08 22.96
N PRO A 112 5.23 -6.96 22.74
CA PRO A 112 4.63 -5.79 22.12
C PRO A 112 3.95 -6.17 20.80
N PRO A 113 2.78 -5.57 20.49
CA PRO A 113 2.01 -5.93 19.30
C PRO A 113 2.88 -5.74 18.05
N ALA A 114 2.83 -6.73 17.15
CA ALA A 114 3.56 -6.65 15.89
C ALA A 114 3.08 -5.42 15.09
N PRO A 115 3.99 -4.67 14.46
CA PRO A 115 3.63 -3.51 13.66
C PRO A 115 2.65 -3.90 12.54
N SER A 116 1.56 -3.13 12.43
CA SER A 116 0.45 -3.39 11.50
C SER A 116 0.65 -2.79 10.11
N LEU A 117 1.74 -2.04 9.92
CA LEU A 117 2.05 -1.31 8.69
C LEU A 117 3.46 -1.64 8.20
N ALA A 118 3.61 -1.66 6.88
CA ALA A 118 4.89 -1.81 6.19
C ALA A 118 5.01 -0.78 5.07
N ALA A 119 6.20 -0.22 4.89
CA ALA A 119 6.54 0.65 3.76
C ALA A 119 7.56 -0.07 2.88
N PHE A 120 7.33 -0.08 1.57
CA PHE A 120 8.26 -0.56 0.56
C PHE A 120 8.80 0.64 -0.21
N GLU A 121 10.08 0.91 -0.04
CA GLU A 121 10.77 2.08 -0.58
C GLU A 121 12.07 1.65 -1.27
N TRP A 122 12.49 2.40 -2.28
CA TRP A 122 13.81 2.17 -2.87
C TRP A 122 14.90 2.59 -1.89
N ALA A 123 15.91 1.74 -1.73
CA ALA A 123 17.13 2.05 -1.01
C ALA A 123 18.27 2.29 -2.03
N PRO A 124 18.56 3.56 -2.40
CA PRO A 124 19.53 3.86 -3.46
C PRO A 124 20.92 3.30 -3.18
N ALA A 125 21.34 3.31 -1.91
CA ALA A 125 22.63 2.79 -1.47
C ALA A 125 22.80 1.28 -1.71
N ARG A 126 21.69 0.52 -1.75
CA ARG A 126 21.70 -0.94 -1.89
C ARG A 126 21.17 -1.43 -3.23
N ALA A 127 20.76 -0.52 -4.13
CA ALA A 127 20.15 -0.89 -5.41
C ALA A 127 18.98 -1.89 -5.26
N ALA A 128 18.28 -1.81 -4.12
CA ALA A 128 17.29 -2.78 -3.69
C ALA A 128 16.04 -2.06 -3.20
N LEU A 129 14.91 -2.76 -3.26
CA LEU A 129 13.68 -2.35 -2.62
C LEU A 129 13.72 -2.82 -1.16
N ALA A 130 13.65 -1.90 -0.22
CA ALA A 130 13.65 -2.23 1.20
C ALA A 130 12.23 -2.07 1.76
N ALA A 131 11.74 -3.12 2.41
CA ALA A 131 10.53 -3.10 3.21
C ALA A 131 10.90 -2.85 4.67
N SER A 132 10.22 -1.89 5.30
CA SER A 132 10.34 -1.62 6.73
C SER A 132 8.97 -1.69 7.39
N LEU A 133 8.89 -2.34 8.55
CA LEU A 133 7.71 -2.29 9.39
C LEU A 133 7.67 -0.96 10.13
N LEU A 134 6.48 -0.36 10.21
CA LEU A 134 6.26 0.94 10.82
C LEU A 134 5.58 0.76 12.17
N ALA A 135 6.17 1.36 13.19
CA ALA A 135 5.60 1.41 14.53
C ALA A 135 5.58 2.86 15.03
N PRO A 136 4.61 3.24 15.87
CA PRO A 136 4.69 4.52 16.55
C PRO A 136 5.92 4.59 17.47
N SER A 137 6.65 5.70 17.44
CA SER A 137 7.80 5.94 18.31
C SER A 137 7.39 6.70 19.56
N ALA A 138 8.00 6.39 20.70
CA ALA A 138 7.81 7.13 21.96
C ALA A 138 8.23 8.62 21.85
N ARG A 139 8.98 9.00 20.81
CA ARG A 139 9.43 10.38 20.56
C ARG A 139 8.48 11.19 19.65
N GLY A 140 7.30 10.67 19.31
CA GLY A 140 6.33 11.32 18.43
C GLY A 140 6.56 11.10 16.92
N GLY A 141 7.62 10.38 16.55
CA GLY A 141 7.95 10.02 15.17
C GLY A 141 7.51 8.60 14.78
N VAL A 142 7.87 8.18 13.56
CA VAL A 142 7.63 6.81 13.08
C VAL A 142 8.91 6.00 13.21
N ALA A 143 8.88 4.93 14.01
CA ALA A 143 9.98 3.98 14.09
C ALA A 143 9.91 2.99 12.92
N ARG A 144 11.05 2.74 12.28
CA ARG A 144 11.19 1.76 11.21
C ARG A 144 12.04 0.59 11.69
N SER A 145 11.54 -0.63 11.50
CA SER A 145 12.35 -1.84 11.65
C SER A 145 12.48 -2.54 10.29
N PRO A 146 13.68 -3.03 9.93
CA PRO A 146 13.87 -3.72 8.67
C PRO A 146 13.00 -4.99 8.62
N PHE A 147 12.42 -5.25 7.46
CA PHE A 147 11.63 -6.45 7.18
C PHE A 147 12.24 -7.17 5.99
N VAL A 148 11.67 -7.06 4.80
CA VAL A 148 12.16 -7.76 3.60
C VAL A 148 13.00 -6.83 2.73
N THR A 149 14.14 -7.29 2.24
CA THR A 149 14.88 -6.64 1.16
C THR A 149 14.65 -7.40 -0.13
N LEU A 150 14.33 -6.72 -1.22
CA LEU A 150 14.17 -7.31 -2.55
C LEU A 150 15.19 -6.72 -3.52
N SER A 151 15.89 -7.57 -4.24
CA SER A 151 16.91 -7.21 -5.23
C SER A 151 16.67 -7.95 -6.54
N ILE A 152 17.46 -7.61 -7.55
CA ILE A 152 17.44 -8.29 -8.86
C ILE A 152 18.75 -9.07 -8.97
N ALA A 153 18.66 -10.38 -9.13
CA ALA A 153 19.81 -11.25 -9.37
C ALA A 153 20.34 -11.12 -10.80
N ASP A 154 21.55 -11.64 -11.05
CA ASP A 154 22.18 -11.65 -12.37
C ASP A 154 21.34 -12.36 -13.45
N SER A 155 20.47 -13.30 -13.04
CA SER A 155 19.52 -13.97 -13.94
C SER A 155 18.44 -13.02 -14.51
N GLY A 156 18.25 -11.87 -13.86
CA GLY A 156 17.16 -10.92 -14.07
C GLY A 156 15.93 -11.18 -13.18
N ASP A 157 15.97 -12.19 -12.31
CA ASP A 157 14.86 -12.53 -11.42
C ASP A 157 14.95 -11.76 -10.09
N THR A 158 13.80 -11.52 -9.48
CA THR A 158 13.72 -10.90 -8.16
C THR A 158 14.04 -11.91 -7.05
N VAL A 159 14.96 -11.55 -6.16
CA VAL A 159 15.28 -12.30 -4.93
C VAL A 159 14.79 -11.48 -3.75
N ALA A 160 14.30 -12.15 -2.70
CA ALA A 160 13.82 -11.49 -1.49
C ALA A 160 14.40 -12.18 -0.24
N GLU A 161 14.84 -11.37 0.71
CA GLU A 161 15.52 -11.83 1.92
C GLU A 161 14.99 -11.07 3.14
N LEU A 162 14.74 -11.79 4.24
CA LEU A 162 14.43 -11.24 5.55
C LEU A 162 15.67 -11.42 6.43
N GLY A 163 16.46 -10.37 6.60
CA GLY A 163 17.82 -10.52 7.12
C GLY A 163 18.66 -11.35 6.16
N ASP A 164 19.08 -12.54 6.60
CA ASP A 164 19.83 -13.52 5.78
C ASP A 164 18.99 -14.75 5.39
N VAL A 165 17.66 -14.70 5.59
CA VAL A 165 16.75 -15.82 5.30
C VAL A 165 16.03 -15.56 3.97
N PRO A 166 16.13 -16.47 2.98
CA PRO A 166 15.41 -16.31 1.72
C PRO A 166 13.89 -16.45 1.92
N VAL A 167 13.14 -15.53 1.34
CA VAL A 167 11.67 -15.47 1.41
C VAL A 167 11.04 -15.29 0.02
N CYS A 168 9.77 -15.63 -0.10
CA CYS A 168 8.96 -15.40 -1.28
C CYS A 168 7.91 -14.30 -0.99
N VAL A 169 7.77 -13.34 -1.90
CA VAL A 169 6.75 -12.27 -1.82
C VAL A 169 5.70 -12.45 -2.92
N ASN A 170 4.67 -13.24 -2.66
CA ASN A 170 3.70 -13.64 -3.68
C ASN A 170 2.52 -12.67 -3.75
N PHE A 171 2.11 -12.29 -4.96
CA PHE A 171 0.93 -11.44 -5.16
C PHE A 171 -0.34 -12.30 -5.22
N VAL A 172 -1.33 -11.94 -4.40
CA VAL A 172 -2.70 -12.44 -4.48
C VAL A 172 -3.55 -11.34 -5.11
N GLY A 173 -3.66 -11.38 -6.43
CA GLY A 173 -4.29 -10.29 -7.19
C GLY A 173 -3.44 -9.00 -7.21
N ASN A 174 -4.10 -7.84 -7.14
CA ASN A 174 -3.43 -6.55 -7.35
C ASN A 174 -3.02 -5.83 -6.07
N ASN A 175 -3.77 -6.04 -4.98
CA ASN A 175 -3.63 -5.26 -3.75
C ASN A 175 -3.29 -6.12 -2.53
N HIS A 176 -2.95 -7.39 -2.71
CA HIS A 176 -2.62 -8.30 -1.62
C HIS A 176 -1.32 -9.03 -1.94
N ILE A 177 -0.42 -9.08 -0.96
CA ILE A 177 0.81 -9.87 -1.00
C ILE A 177 0.88 -10.82 0.19
N VAL A 178 1.61 -11.90 0.01
CA VAL A 178 1.92 -12.90 1.03
C VAL A 178 3.43 -13.05 1.09
N VAL A 179 4.00 -12.90 2.28
CA VAL A 179 5.41 -13.12 2.56
C VAL A 179 5.55 -14.43 3.30
N GLU A 180 6.28 -15.38 2.72
CA GLU A 180 6.45 -16.73 3.26
C GLU A 180 7.90 -17.20 3.08
N PRO A 181 8.38 -18.17 3.87
CA PRO A 181 9.72 -18.72 3.68
C PRO A 181 9.86 -19.27 2.25
N ALA A 182 11.01 -19.04 1.61
CA ALA A 182 11.28 -19.65 0.33
C ALA A 182 11.31 -21.17 0.50
N ALA A 183 10.59 -21.89 -0.37
CA ALA A 183 10.71 -23.34 -0.41
C ALA A 183 12.18 -23.68 -0.73
N ALA A 184 12.83 -24.48 0.12
CA ALA A 184 14.11 -25.07 -0.24
C ALA A 184 13.87 -25.90 -1.50
N GLY A 185 14.41 -25.47 -2.63
CA GLY A 185 14.32 -26.23 -3.87
C GLY A 185 15.05 -27.55 -3.68
N GLU A 186 14.30 -28.65 -3.63
CA GLU A 186 14.83 -29.95 -4.01
C GLU A 186 14.79 -29.99 -5.54
N ASP A 187 15.98 -29.93 -6.13
CA ASP A 187 16.25 -30.13 -7.54
C ASP A 187 16.05 -31.62 -7.85
N ASP A 188 14.80 -32.06 -8.01
CA ASP A 188 14.48 -33.36 -8.61
C ASP A 188 14.01 -33.12 -10.05
N GLU A 189 14.97 -32.90 -10.95
CA GLU A 189 14.79 -33.14 -12.38
C GLU A 189 14.53 -34.65 -12.59
N ILE A 190 13.27 -35.08 -12.48
CA ILE A 190 12.88 -36.38 -13.01
C ILE A 190 12.65 -36.20 -14.51
N GLU A 191 13.69 -36.53 -15.27
CA GLU A 191 13.65 -36.76 -16.72
C GLU A 191 12.59 -37.84 -17.03
N VAL A 192 11.38 -37.43 -17.43
CA VAL A 192 10.37 -38.36 -17.97
C VAL A 192 10.37 -38.24 -19.50
N VAL A 193 11.04 -39.20 -20.12
CA VAL A 193 11.08 -39.45 -21.56
C VAL A 193 9.66 -39.57 -22.14
N SER A 194 9.50 -38.93 -23.30
CA SER A 194 8.34 -38.89 -24.19
C SER A 194 7.69 -40.24 -24.54
N GLY A 195 6.36 -40.29 -24.49
CA GLY A 195 5.49 -41.25 -25.18
C GLY A 195 4.03 -40.77 -25.19
N SER A 196 3.44 -40.59 -26.39
CA SER A 196 2.10 -40.02 -26.65
C SER A 196 0.93 -41.07 -26.56
N PRO A 197 -0.36 -40.64 -26.52
CA PRO A 197 -1.52 -41.24 -25.80
C PRO A 197 -2.46 -42.08 -26.73
N PRO A 198 -3.72 -42.53 -26.41
CA PRO A 198 -4.68 -42.13 -25.33
C PRO A 198 -5.65 -43.19 -24.73
N GLU A 199 -6.04 -43.10 -23.43
CA GLU A 199 -7.29 -43.75 -22.97
C GLU A 199 -7.94 -43.23 -21.65
N GLU A 200 -7.56 -42.07 -21.12
CA GLU A 200 -8.04 -41.62 -19.78
C GLU A 200 -9.18 -40.58 -19.80
N MET A 201 -9.94 -40.45 -20.90
CA MET A 201 -11.13 -39.57 -20.91
C MET A 201 -12.35 -40.17 -20.18
N TYR A 202 -12.39 -41.48 -19.94
CA TYR A 202 -13.57 -42.14 -19.35
C TYR A 202 -13.60 -42.18 -17.81
N ALA A 203 -12.49 -41.87 -17.14
CA ALA A 203 -12.45 -41.88 -15.67
C ALA A 203 -13.03 -40.60 -15.02
N HIS A 204 -13.14 -39.50 -15.78
CA HIS A 204 -13.49 -38.18 -15.25
C HIS A 204 -15.00 -37.91 -15.09
N PHE A 205 -15.88 -38.82 -15.53
CA PHE A 205 -17.34 -38.64 -15.45
C PHE A 205 -18.06 -39.62 -14.51
N ALA A 206 -17.37 -40.60 -13.94
CA ALA A 206 -17.98 -41.53 -12.99
C ALA A 206 -17.67 -41.13 -11.55
N ASN A 207 -18.70 -40.58 -10.88
CA ASN A 207 -18.86 -40.46 -9.41
C ASN A 207 -18.70 -39.06 -8.80
N ARG A 208 -19.71 -38.22 -9.06
CA ARG A 208 -20.25 -37.29 -8.05
C ARG A 208 -21.06 -38.08 -7.02
N ARG A 209 -20.56 -38.17 -5.77
CA ARG A 209 -21.32 -38.29 -4.50
C ARG A 209 -20.33 -38.29 -3.33
N SER A 210 -20.30 -37.23 -2.52
CA SER A 210 -19.74 -37.26 -1.15
C SER A 210 -20.56 -38.23 -0.26
N PRO A 211 -20.12 -38.73 0.92
CA PRO A 211 -19.00 -38.30 1.78
C PRO A 211 -18.11 -39.44 2.35
N GLY A 212 -16.89 -39.11 2.80
CA GLY A 212 -16.17 -39.88 3.83
C GLY A 212 -15.29 -41.07 3.39
N SER A 213 -14.07 -41.06 3.95
CA SER A 213 -13.09 -42.16 4.01
C SER A 213 -12.23 -42.44 2.77
N GLY A 214 -10.99 -41.93 2.84
CA GLY A 214 -9.93 -42.23 1.88
C GLY A 214 -8.62 -41.62 2.37
N ARG A 215 -8.09 -42.15 3.47
CA ARG A 215 -6.82 -41.76 4.11
C ARG A 215 -5.69 -41.75 3.08
N ARG A 216 -5.39 -40.60 2.48
CA ARG A 216 -4.06 -40.33 1.93
C ARG A 216 -3.15 -40.03 3.11
N ARG A 217 -2.29 -41.01 3.44
CA ARG A 217 -1.19 -40.88 4.38
C ARG A 217 -0.38 -39.64 3.98
N ARG A 218 -0.57 -38.53 4.71
CA ARG A 218 0.41 -37.45 4.78
C ARG A 218 1.70 -38.07 5.32
N GLY A 219 2.64 -38.33 4.41
CA GLY A 219 4.03 -38.60 4.77
C GLY A 219 4.54 -37.42 5.57
N LYS A 220 4.65 -37.63 6.88
CA LYS A 220 5.28 -36.72 7.83
C LYS A 220 6.78 -36.85 7.55
N HIS A 221 7.31 -36.13 6.56
CA HIS A 221 8.74 -36.04 6.31
C HIS A 221 9.15 -34.57 6.48
N GLY A 222 10.00 -34.35 7.50
CA GLY A 222 10.92 -33.21 7.58
C GLY A 222 10.33 -31.80 7.61
N ARG A 223 9.62 -31.42 8.68
CA ARG A 223 9.58 -30.00 9.07
C ARG A 223 10.99 -29.54 9.44
N ARG A 224 11.75 -29.06 8.46
CA ARG A 224 13.00 -28.30 8.66
C ARG A 224 13.10 -27.11 7.70
N GLY A 225 11.96 -26.56 7.26
CA GLY A 225 11.87 -25.29 6.54
C GLY A 225 11.22 -24.21 7.41
N GLY A 226 12.05 -23.41 8.06
CA GLY A 226 11.80 -22.01 8.44
C GLY A 226 10.76 -21.70 9.53
N LEU A 227 11.25 -21.12 10.62
CA LEU A 227 10.60 -20.56 11.82
C LEU A 227 9.46 -19.52 11.58
N MET A 228 9.13 -19.17 10.33
CA MET A 228 8.29 -18.02 9.96
C MET A 228 6.91 -18.46 9.44
N GLU A 229 5.84 -17.93 10.02
CA GLU A 229 4.47 -18.09 9.53
C GLU A 229 4.22 -17.11 8.37
N ALA A 230 3.38 -17.49 7.40
CA ALA A 230 3.05 -16.64 6.26
C ALA A 230 2.37 -15.33 6.72
N GLU A 231 2.90 -14.19 6.26
CA GLU A 231 2.37 -12.87 6.59
C GLU A 231 1.65 -12.26 5.41
N HIS A 232 0.40 -11.82 5.63
CA HIS A 232 -0.46 -11.26 4.59
C HIS A 232 -0.48 -9.73 4.70
N PHE A 233 -0.33 -9.04 3.57
CA PHE A 233 -0.39 -7.58 3.52
C PHE A 233 -1.30 -7.06 2.41
N VAL A 234 -2.12 -6.07 2.72
CA VAL A 234 -3.00 -5.39 1.77
C VAL A 234 -2.50 -3.97 1.49
N ARG A 235 -2.44 -3.59 0.22
CA ARG A 235 -1.97 -2.28 -0.22
C ARG A 235 -2.91 -1.18 0.26
N ILE A 236 -2.33 -0.09 0.76
CA ILE A 236 -3.03 1.16 1.01
C ILE A 236 -2.91 1.99 -0.27
N ALA A 237 -3.88 1.85 -1.18
CA ALA A 237 -3.85 2.51 -2.49
C ALA A 237 -3.91 4.04 -2.38
N ASP A 238 -4.69 4.51 -1.41
CA ASP A 238 -5.08 5.89 -1.19
C ASP A 238 -4.35 6.50 0.00
N ALA A 239 -3.01 6.38 0.01
CA ALA A 239 -2.20 6.74 1.17
C ALA A 239 -1.90 8.25 1.31
N GLU A 240 -2.12 9.03 0.24
CA GLU A 240 -1.88 10.47 0.21
C GLU A 240 -3.17 11.23 -0.16
N PRO A 241 -3.39 12.44 0.39
CA PRO A 241 -4.56 13.24 0.05
C PRO A 241 -4.45 13.86 -1.33
N THR A 242 -5.61 14.21 -1.87
CA THR A 242 -5.74 14.89 -3.16
C THR A 242 -6.58 16.14 -3.02
N ARG A 243 -6.56 17.03 -4.02
CA ARG A 243 -7.41 18.25 -4.01
C ARG A 243 -8.90 17.94 -3.87
N ALA A 244 -9.36 16.84 -4.47
CA ALA A 244 -10.76 16.42 -4.38
C ALA A 244 -11.08 15.66 -3.10
N ARG A 245 -10.08 15.00 -2.50
CA ARG A 245 -10.20 14.18 -1.29
C ARG A 245 -9.10 14.57 -0.30
N PRO A 246 -9.24 15.73 0.36
CA PRO A 246 -8.16 16.31 1.18
C PRO A 246 -7.88 15.55 2.48
N LEU A 247 -8.86 14.78 2.98
CA LEU A 247 -8.69 13.98 4.20
C LEU A 247 -8.15 12.58 3.93
N GLN A 248 -8.17 12.12 2.68
CA GLN A 248 -7.80 10.75 2.33
C GLN A 248 -6.32 10.51 2.65
N GLY A 249 -6.00 9.36 3.23
CA GLY A 249 -4.60 9.02 3.45
C GLY A 249 -4.32 8.23 4.71
N LEU A 250 -3.02 7.97 4.88
CA LEU A 250 -2.46 7.46 6.12
C LEU A 250 -1.88 8.62 6.94
N TRP A 251 -2.44 8.80 8.13
CA TRP A 251 -2.14 9.89 9.05
C TRP A 251 -1.62 9.36 10.38
N LYS A 252 -0.93 10.21 11.13
CA LYS A 252 -0.54 9.95 12.52
C LYS A 252 -1.04 11.07 13.42
N GLY A 253 -1.47 10.69 14.62
CA GLY A 253 -1.98 11.62 15.63
C GLY A 253 -1.58 11.18 17.01
N ILE A 254 -1.54 12.13 17.95
CA ILE A 254 -1.26 11.86 19.36
C ILE A 254 -2.58 11.83 20.11
N CYS A 255 -2.85 10.72 20.77
CA CYS A 255 -4.05 10.51 21.56
C CYS A 255 -3.98 11.11 22.95
N GLU A 256 -5.11 11.11 23.66
CA GLU A 256 -5.24 11.63 25.02
C GLU A 256 -4.29 10.94 26.01
N ASP A 257 -3.98 9.66 25.79
CA ASP A 257 -3.00 8.90 26.57
C ASP A 257 -1.54 9.22 26.19
N ARG A 258 -1.34 10.22 25.32
CA ARG A 258 -0.06 10.66 24.75
C ARG A 258 0.65 9.59 23.94
N THR A 259 -0.08 8.60 23.44
CA THR A 259 0.46 7.63 22.49
C THR A 259 0.28 8.14 21.07
N LEU A 260 1.29 7.91 20.22
CA LEU A 260 1.18 8.15 18.80
C LEU A 260 0.45 6.97 18.16
N GLU A 261 -0.53 7.24 17.32
CA GLU A 261 -1.32 6.23 16.62
C GLU A 261 -1.45 6.58 15.14
N PHE A 262 -1.68 5.55 14.32
CA PHE A 262 -1.93 5.72 12.89
C PHE A 262 -3.42 5.66 12.58
N TYR A 263 -3.84 6.50 11.64
CA TYR A 263 -5.22 6.63 11.19
C TYR A 263 -5.28 6.48 9.67
N LEU A 264 -6.16 5.61 9.20
CA LEU A 264 -6.50 5.49 7.79
C LEU A 264 -7.82 6.19 7.54
N ILE A 265 -7.80 7.16 6.63
CA ILE A 265 -9.01 7.84 6.19
C ILE A 265 -9.26 7.50 4.73
N ALA A 266 -10.47 7.04 4.45
CA ALA A 266 -10.92 6.67 3.11
C ALA A 266 -12.25 7.33 2.81
N TYR A 267 -12.40 7.79 1.57
CA TYR A 267 -13.68 8.17 0.99
C TYR A 267 -14.31 6.93 0.38
N ASP A 268 -15.57 6.68 0.69
CA ASP A 268 -16.32 5.61 0.07
C ASP A 268 -16.91 6.05 -1.29
N ASP A 269 -17.61 5.12 -1.94
CA ASP A 269 -18.26 5.30 -3.24
C ASP A 269 -19.57 6.06 -3.17
N ILE A 270 -20.18 6.16 -1.99
CA ILE A 270 -21.41 6.93 -1.73
C ILE A 270 -21.14 8.37 -1.30
N GLY A 271 -19.87 8.79 -1.23
CA GLY A 271 -19.46 10.16 -0.95
C GLY A 271 -19.25 10.46 0.54
N GLY A 272 -19.23 9.44 1.39
CA GLY A 272 -18.87 9.53 2.79
C GLY A 272 -17.37 9.41 3.05
N VAL A 273 -16.98 9.68 4.29
CA VAL A 273 -15.62 9.54 4.82
C VAL A 273 -15.65 8.63 6.03
N THR A 274 -14.70 7.69 6.09
CA THR A 274 -14.48 6.85 7.27
C THR A 274 -13.05 7.02 7.77
N CYS A 275 -12.89 7.22 9.07
CA CYS A 275 -11.60 7.20 9.73
C CYS A 275 -11.48 5.96 10.58
N ARG A 276 -10.37 5.23 10.43
CA ARG A 276 -10.09 4.00 11.16
C ARG A 276 -8.74 4.12 11.82
N ARG A 277 -8.67 3.70 13.07
CA ARG A 277 -7.42 3.68 13.81
C ARG A 277 -6.73 2.32 13.65
N PHE A 278 -5.40 2.32 13.57
CA PHE A 278 -4.58 1.12 13.42
C PHE A 278 -4.21 0.43 14.75
N SER A 279 -4.85 0.84 15.85
CA SER A 279 -4.66 0.28 17.19
C SER A 279 -5.70 -0.80 17.48
N ASP A 280 -5.29 -2.06 17.57
CA ASP A 280 -5.74 -2.87 18.71
C ASP A 280 -4.72 -3.98 19.03
N PRO A 281 -3.95 -3.83 20.13
CA PRO A 281 -3.14 -4.89 20.72
C PRO A 281 -3.97 -5.97 21.44
N ARG A 282 -5.28 -5.77 21.63
CA ARG A 282 -6.12 -6.58 22.52
C ARG A 282 -7.19 -7.37 21.79
N GLY A 283 -6.85 -7.99 20.66
CA GLY A 283 -7.51 -9.22 20.20
C GLY A 283 -9.03 -9.29 20.38
N GLN A 284 -9.76 -8.19 20.13
CA GLN A 284 -11.21 -8.25 20.02
C GLN A 284 -11.53 -8.40 18.54
N ASN A 285 -12.11 -9.56 18.27
CA ASN A 285 -12.54 -10.03 16.97
C ASN A 285 -13.61 -9.10 16.36
N SER A 286 -13.19 -8.00 15.75
CA SER A 286 -13.95 -7.27 14.71
C SER A 286 -13.07 -6.18 14.12
N GLY A 287 -12.04 -6.59 13.36
CA GLY A 287 -11.13 -5.65 12.70
C GLY A 287 -11.93 -4.57 11.94
N TYR A 288 -11.68 -3.30 12.32
CA TYR A 288 -12.26 -2.07 11.77
C TYR A 288 -13.56 -1.56 12.40
N SER A 289 -13.50 -1.10 13.64
CA SER A 289 -14.47 -0.09 14.11
C SER A 289 -13.97 1.32 13.70
N PRO A 290 -14.80 2.13 13.02
CA PRO A 290 -14.42 3.50 12.68
C PRO A 290 -14.29 4.35 13.95
N VAL A 291 -13.36 5.30 13.95
CA VAL A 291 -13.23 6.36 14.98
C VAL A 291 -14.32 7.40 14.76
N PHE A 292 -14.51 7.77 13.50
CA PHE A 292 -15.59 8.62 13.05
C PHE A 292 -15.94 8.31 11.60
N TRP A 293 -17.13 8.73 11.21
CA TRP A 293 -17.59 8.71 9.83
C TRP A 293 -18.50 9.90 9.54
N THR A 294 -18.73 10.15 8.25
CA THR A 294 -19.81 11.02 7.79
C THR A 294 -20.26 10.55 6.42
N THR A 295 -21.55 10.60 6.13
CA THR A 295 -22.11 10.41 4.78
C THR A 295 -22.11 11.71 3.97
N ASP A 296 -21.97 12.85 4.64
CA ASP A 296 -21.92 14.16 4.00
C ASP A 296 -20.49 14.70 4.10
N THR A 297 -19.86 14.88 2.94
CA THR A 297 -18.50 15.43 2.82
C THR A 297 -18.48 16.90 2.42
N THR A 298 -19.63 17.58 2.51
CA THR A 298 -19.70 19.01 2.30
C THR A 298 -18.99 19.75 3.42
N PHE A 299 -17.95 20.49 3.04
CA PHE A 299 -17.22 21.34 3.96
C PHE A 299 -17.95 22.65 4.15
N LEU A 300 -17.99 23.12 5.39
CA LEU A 300 -18.25 24.50 5.72
C LEU A 300 -17.05 25.33 5.26
N GLU A 301 -17.32 26.37 4.47
CA GLU A 301 -16.34 27.32 3.97
C GLU A 301 -16.43 28.63 4.80
N PRO A 302 -15.35 29.42 4.89
CA PRO A 302 -15.38 30.70 5.55
C PRO A 302 -16.33 31.70 4.83
N PRO A 303 -16.92 32.68 5.55
CA PRO A 303 -16.75 32.94 6.99
C PRO A 303 -17.52 31.95 7.86
N PHE A 304 -16.87 31.47 8.93
CA PHE A 304 -17.48 30.55 9.90
C PHE A 304 -18.38 31.30 10.91
N SER A 305 -19.37 30.60 11.48
CA SER A 305 -20.19 31.15 12.56
C SER A 305 -19.35 31.33 13.84
N GLU A 306 -19.77 32.26 14.71
CA GLU A 306 -19.13 32.45 16.03
C GLU A 306 -19.13 31.14 16.83
N GLN A 307 -20.21 30.36 16.75
CA GLN A 307 -20.31 29.06 17.42
C GLN A 307 -19.23 28.06 16.98
N GLU A 308 -18.96 27.96 15.67
CA GLU A 308 -17.94 27.03 15.16
C GLU A 308 -16.52 27.51 15.50
N LEU A 309 -16.31 28.83 15.50
CA LEU A 309 -15.03 29.41 15.90
C LEU A 309 -14.77 29.21 17.40
N ASP A 310 -15.77 29.46 18.25
CA ASP A 310 -15.68 29.22 19.70
C ASP A 310 -15.48 27.73 20.02
N ASN A 311 -16.13 26.83 19.28
CA ASN A 311 -15.94 25.39 19.43
C ASN A 311 -14.50 24.96 19.12
N TYR A 312 -13.84 25.60 18.16
CA TYR A 312 -12.42 25.36 17.91
C TYR A 312 -11.52 26.06 18.94
N SER A 313 -11.67 27.36 19.14
CA SER A 313 -10.78 28.18 19.96
C SER A 313 -10.81 27.84 21.45
N SER A 314 -11.89 27.23 21.94
CA SER A 314 -12.00 26.78 23.34
C SER A 314 -11.30 25.43 23.62
N ARG A 315 -10.88 24.70 22.58
CA ARG A 315 -10.26 23.38 22.73
C ARG A 315 -8.74 23.45 22.84
N TYR A 316 -8.18 22.51 23.58
CA TYR A 316 -6.73 22.33 23.62
C TYR A 316 -6.30 21.28 22.60
N HIS A 317 -5.21 21.57 21.90
CA HIS A 317 -4.59 20.63 20.97
C HIS A 317 -3.69 19.65 21.72
N ILE A 318 -3.87 18.35 21.45
CA ILE A 318 -3.02 17.32 22.07
C ILE A 318 -1.63 17.39 21.43
N GLN A 319 -0.65 17.70 22.27
CA GLN A 319 0.74 17.89 21.86
C GLN A 319 1.62 16.74 22.32
N GLY A 320 2.64 16.44 21.52
CA GLY A 320 3.66 15.44 21.86
C GLY A 320 4.65 15.99 22.87
N VAL A 321 5.35 15.09 23.57
CA VAL A 321 6.37 15.46 24.56
C VAL A 321 7.51 16.30 23.95
N THR A 322 7.68 16.24 22.62
CA THR A 322 8.75 16.90 21.86
C THR A 322 8.25 18.01 20.93
N SER A 323 6.95 18.32 20.89
CA SER A 323 6.46 19.36 19.98
C SER A 323 6.82 20.75 20.49
N ASN A 324 7.53 21.53 19.67
CA ASN A 324 7.82 22.93 19.96
C ASN A 324 6.51 23.73 19.99
N HIS A 325 6.36 24.61 20.98
CA HIS A 325 5.16 25.45 21.15
C HIS A 325 4.80 26.30 19.91
N ALA A 326 5.75 26.59 19.03
CA ALA A 326 5.55 27.35 17.79
C ALA A 326 4.67 26.63 16.74
N ASP A 327 4.58 25.29 16.78
CA ASP A 327 3.76 24.49 15.83
C ASP A 327 2.25 24.55 16.14
N ALA A 328 1.86 25.14 17.26
CA ALA A 328 0.46 25.25 17.71
C ALA A 328 -0.16 26.61 17.39
N GLU A 329 0.65 27.66 17.25
CA GLU A 329 0.16 29.05 17.18
C GLU A 329 -0.30 29.49 15.77
N ASN A 330 -0.05 28.68 14.72
CA ASN A 330 -0.29 29.06 13.32
C ASN A 330 -1.33 28.21 12.56
N ARG A 331 -2.23 27.50 13.27
CA ARG A 331 -3.23 26.62 12.63
C ARG A 331 -4.47 27.40 12.22
N VAL A 332 -4.39 28.01 11.03
CA VAL A 332 -5.53 28.68 10.41
C VAL A 332 -6.47 27.64 9.82
N ILE A 333 -7.73 27.66 10.25
CA ILE A 333 -8.77 26.78 9.71
C ILE A 333 -9.13 27.26 8.30
N SER A 334 -8.97 26.37 7.33
CA SER A 334 -9.44 26.60 5.96
C SER A 334 -10.88 26.17 5.77
N ARG A 335 -11.26 25.01 6.35
CA ARG A 335 -12.60 24.39 6.20
C ARG A 335 -12.97 23.55 7.41
N ILE A 336 -14.28 23.39 7.64
CA ILE A 336 -14.80 22.55 8.74
C ILE A 336 -15.72 21.47 8.16
N LEU A 337 -15.59 20.24 8.64
CA LEU A 337 -16.47 19.13 8.28
C LEU A 337 -17.17 18.58 9.52
N CYS A 338 -18.49 18.47 9.47
CA CYS A 338 -19.27 17.83 10.52
C CYS A 338 -19.20 16.31 10.38
N ILE A 339 -19.00 15.61 11.50
CA ILE A 339 -18.86 14.16 11.53
C ILE A 339 -19.68 13.55 12.67
N ASN A 340 -19.98 12.26 12.54
CA ASN A 340 -20.60 11.45 13.59
C ASN A 340 -19.64 10.29 13.96
N SER A 341 -19.43 10.04 15.25
CA SER A 341 -18.78 8.82 15.70
C SER A 341 -19.80 7.72 15.85
N SER A 342 -19.57 6.53 15.29
CA SER A 342 -20.28 5.32 15.72
C SER A 342 -19.27 4.22 15.95
N HIS A 343 -19.25 3.64 17.15
CA HIS A 343 -18.39 2.49 17.44
C HIS A 343 -18.88 1.17 16.81
N ASP A 344 -20.08 1.12 16.23
CA ASP A 344 -20.68 -0.13 15.71
C ASP A 344 -21.13 0.02 14.25
N VAL A 345 -20.29 -0.41 13.29
CA VAL A 345 -20.76 -0.83 11.95
C VAL A 345 -19.96 -2.03 11.46
N VAL A 346 -19.91 -3.14 12.21
CA VAL A 346 -19.78 -4.50 11.62
C VAL A 346 -20.32 -5.57 12.60
N ASP A 347 -21.63 -5.77 12.67
CA ASP A 347 -22.15 -7.12 12.92
C ASP A 347 -23.49 -7.34 12.18
N PRO A 348 -23.49 -8.05 11.03
CA PRO A 348 -24.71 -8.35 10.29
C PRO A 348 -25.65 -9.34 11.00
N GLN A 349 -25.26 -9.92 12.14
CA GLN A 349 -26.07 -10.92 12.86
C GLN A 349 -26.93 -10.33 13.98
N LEU A 350 -26.74 -9.07 14.36
CA LEU A 350 -27.53 -8.41 15.41
C LEU A 350 -28.67 -7.59 14.80
N SER A 351 -29.69 -8.31 14.33
CA SER A 351 -30.99 -7.74 13.96
C SER A 351 -31.77 -7.31 15.21
N THR A 352 -31.41 -6.17 15.79
CA THR A 352 -32.27 -5.45 16.73
C THR A 352 -32.15 -3.96 16.44
N PRO A 353 -33.27 -3.22 16.29
CA PRO A 353 -33.21 -1.78 16.11
C PRO A 353 -32.74 -1.18 17.45
N LEU A 354 -31.44 -0.92 17.58
CA LEU A 354 -30.90 -0.23 18.75
C LEU A 354 -31.02 1.28 18.49
N ASP A 355 -31.65 1.94 19.45
CA ASP A 355 -31.90 3.38 19.54
C ASP A 355 -30.72 4.26 19.08
N ASP A 356 -31.07 5.41 18.50
CA ASP A 356 -30.26 6.56 18.04
C ASP A 356 -29.20 7.14 19.03
N ALA A 357 -28.91 6.46 20.14
CA ALA A 357 -28.18 7.02 21.29
C ALA A 357 -26.65 6.79 21.30
N ARG A 358 -26.03 6.37 20.19
CA ARG A 358 -24.57 6.11 20.14
C ARG A 358 -23.79 6.96 19.14
N SER A 359 -24.43 7.86 18.40
CA SER A 359 -23.71 8.78 17.52
C SER A 359 -23.21 10.00 18.30
N VAL A 360 -21.90 10.13 18.50
CA VAL A 360 -21.31 11.34 19.08
C VAL A 360 -20.97 12.30 17.94
N GLU A 361 -21.65 13.43 17.87
CA GLU A 361 -21.35 14.50 16.90
C GLU A 361 -19.91 15.00 17.11
N GLY A 362 -19.24 15.39 16.03
CA GLY A 362 -17.90 15.95 16.06
C GLY A 362 -17.60 16.88 14.88
N ARG A 363 -16.37 17.39 14.86
CA ARG A 363 -15.82 18.26 13.82
C ARG A 363 -14.46 17.77 13.37
N ILE A 364 -14.19 17.97 12.09
CA ILE A 364 -12.85 17.96 11.52
C ILE A 364 -12.54 19.39 11.08
N TRP A 365 -11.41 19.91 11.53
CA TRP A 365 -10.89 21.22 11.13
C TRP A 365 -9.73 21.01 10.17
N LEU A 366 -9.95 21.28 8.89
CA LEU A 366 -8.90 21.28 7.87
C LEU A 366 -8.10 22.57 7.98
N TYR A 367 -6.78 22.46 8.06
CA TYR A 367 -5.87 23.60 8.16
C TYR A 367 -5.38 24.05 6.78
N GLU A 368 -4.85 25.27 6.68
CA GLU A 368 -4.30 25.80 5.42
C GLU A 368 -3.08 25.02 4.91
N ASP A 369 -2.33 24.38 5.79
CA ASP A 369 -1.16 23.56 5.44
C ASP A 369 -1.51 22.17 4.87
N GLY A 370 -2.80 21.84 4.80
CA GLY A 370 -3.31 20.56 4.31
C GLY A 370 -3.37 19.45 5.36
N THR A 371 -2.93 19.70 6.59
CA THR A 371 -3.19 18.82 7.75
C THR A 371 -4.57 19.14 8.35
N PHE A 372 -5.03 18.34 9.31
CA PHE A 372 -6.30 18.59 9.96
C PHE A 372 -6.32 18.02 11.38
N GLY A 373 -7.22 18.54 12.20
CA GLY A 373 -7.53 17.97 13.50
C GLY A 373 -8.98 17.52 13.56
N PHE A 374 -9.28 16.62 14.49
CA PHE A 374 -10.67 16.25 14.77
C PHE A 374 -10.94 16.22 16.27
N GLY A 375 -12.21 16.40 16.62
CA GLY A 375 -12.69 16.40 17.99
C GLY A 375 -14.19 16.18 18.06
N PHE A 376 -14.65 15.59 19.17
CA PHE A 376 -16.06 15.30 19.38
C PHE A 376 -16.73 16.35 20.27
N VAL A 377 -18.03 16.57 20.11
CA VAL A 377 -18.83 17.38 21.01
C VAL A 377 -18.77 16.76 22.42
N GLY A 378 -18.43 17.56 23.43
CA GLY A 378 -18.22 17.11 24.80
C GLY A 378 -16.77 16.76 25.16
N THR A 379 -15.87 16.68 24.17
CA THR A 379 -14.42 16.64 24.42
C THR A 379 -13.83 18.04 24.30
N ASN A 380 -12.93 18.41 25.22
CA ASN A 380 -12.21 19.70 25.15
C ASN A 380 -10.88 19.58 24.40
N SER A 381 -10.61 18.44 23.78
CA SER A 381 -9.38 18.12 23.07
C SER A 381 -9.58 18.17 21.55
N VAL A 382 -8.48 18.40 20.83
CA VAL A 382 -8.33 18.16 19.40
C VAL A 382 -7.16 17.21 19.19
N ILE A 383 -7.38 16.14 18.43
CA ILE A 383 -6.31 15.27 17.93
C ILE A 383 -5.91 15.79 16.56
N ASP A 384 -4.70 16.32 16.46
CA ASP A 384 -4.13 16.78 15.19
C ASP A 384 -3.48 15.63 14.44
N LEU A 385 -3.84 15.51 13.16
CA LEU A 385 -3.35 14.48 12.26
C LEU A 385 -2.36 15.07 11.27
N ARG A 386 -1.16 14.47 11.25
CA ARG A 386 -0.07 14.80 10.33
C ARG A 386 0.20 13.64 9.37
N HIS A 387 0.82 13.94 8.24
CA HIS A 387 1.18 12.92 7.26
C HIS A 387 2.17 11.89 7.84
N VAL A 388 1.95 10.61 7.51
CA VAL A 388 2.94 9.53 7.75
C VAL A 388 3.97 9.47 6.64
N SER A 389 3.57 9.78 5.40
CA SER A 389 4.44 9.79 4.23
C SER A 389 4.14 10.99 3.33
N SER A 390 5.16 11.42 2.58
CA SER A 390 5.02 12.40 1.51
C SER A 390 5.84 11.96 0.30
N ALA A 391 5.25 12.06 -0.90
CA ALA A 391 5.85 11.63 -2.16
C ALA A 391 6.35 10.17 -2.15
N GLY A 392 5.61 9.28 -1.48
CA GLY A 392 5.95 7.86 -1.37
C GLY A 392 7.08 7.53 -0.39
N CYS A 393 7.57 8.49 0.40
CA CYS A 393 8.54 8.29 1.47
C CYS A 393 7.92 8.55 2.84
N VAL A 394 8.14 7.66 3.80
CA VAL A 394 7.73 7.86 5.21
C VAL A 394 8.50 9.05 5.80
N LEU A 395 7.83 9.84 6.63
CA LEU A 395 8.40 11.00 7.32
C LEU A 395 8.90 10.57 8.71
N ASP A 396 10.20 10.72 8.96
CA ASP A 396 10.85 10.29 10.22
C ASP A 396 10.62 11.25 11.40
N THR A 397 9.99 12.40 11.15
CA THR A 397 9.83 13.49 12.12
C THR A 397 8.83 13.20 13.21
#